data_AF-A0A972IJD9-F1
#
_entry.id   AF-A0A972IJD9-F1
#
_cell.length_a   1.000
_cell.length_b   1.000
_cell.length_c   1.000
_cell.angle_alpha   90.00
_cell.angle_beta   90.00
_cell.angle_gamma   90.00
#
_symmetry.space_group_name_H-M   'P 1'
#
loop_
_entity.id
_entity.type
_entity.pdbx_description
1 polymer ?
#
loop_
_entity_poly.entity_id
_entity_poly.type
_entity_poly.pdbx_seq_one_letter_code
_entity_poly.pdbx_strand_id
1 'polypeptide(L)'
;MKTSFIAENRGFLRLCAGAARFYGLLLLFVAGMAAVGLAVGGGSGIGVPAAARASFWFTGLSQLLTLILGGLLALALAEFIRYLMEGEGEPKWILRHADKVLFVYAVLIVIVSVSLAGRSMPGGWRSDFSHLIPLVFAVIDTVGQPLILVGIGIALRKILPIIQESKTLV
;
A
#
# COMPACT_ATOMS: atom_id res chain seq x y z
N MET A 1 17.54 17.48 23.07
CA MET A 1 17.94 16.05 22.94
C MET A 1 17.43 15.33 21.68
N LYS A 2 16.43 15.83 20.91
CA LYS A 2 15.91 15.13 19.70
C LYS A 2 16.76 15.28 18.42
N THR A 3 17.71 16.21 18.37
CA THR A 3 18.49 16.53 17.16
C THR A 3 19.74 15.66 16.97
N SER A 4 20.27 15.01 18.01
CA SER A 4 21.50 14.20 17.89
C SER A 4 21.27 12.94 17.07
N PHE A 5 20.15 12.24 17.28
CA PHE A 5 19.89 10.96 16.62
C PHE A 5 19.68 11.09 15.10
N ILE A 6 19.02 12.18 14.65
CA ILE A 6 18.83 12.49 13.23
C ILE A 6 20.14 12.97 12.60
N ALA A 7 20.93 13.75 13.32
CA ALA A 7 22.24 14.22 12.83
C ALA A 7 23.25 13.06 12.69
N GLU A 8 23.26 12.13 13.64
CA GLU A 8 24.17 11.00 13.71
C GLU A 8 23.82 9.92 12.66
N ASN A 9 22.53 9.72 12.36
CA ASN A 9 22.06 8.71 11.39
C ASN A 9 21.62 9.28 10.04
N ARG A 10 22.01 10.51 9.71
CA ARG A 10 21.57 11.21 8.50
C ARG A 10 21.93 10.47 7.20
N GLY A 11 23.09 9.79 7.18
CA GLY A 11 23.52 8.98 6.04
C GLY A 11 22.61 7.77 5.80
N PHE A 12 22.27 7.06 6.86
CA PHE A 12 21.35 5.91 6.80
C PHE A 12 19.94 6.32 6.36
N LEU A 13 19.41 7.40 6.93
CA LEU A 13 18.10 7.93 6.54
C LEU A 13 18.06 8.38 5.07
N ARG A 14 19.14 8.96 4.53
CA ARG A 14 19.27 9.27 3.10
C ARG A 14 19.24 8.03 2.22
N LEU A 15 19.96 6.97 2.61
CA LEU A 15 19.94 5.70 1.90
C LEU A 15 18.55 5.07 1.91
N CYS A 16 17.89 5.04 3.07
CA CYS A 16 16.52 4.54 3.21
C CYS A 16 15.52 5.34 2.36
N ALA A 17 15.61 6.68 2.35
CA ALA A 17 14.77 7.53 1.52
C ALA A 17 15.02 7.30 0.01
N GLY A 18 16.29 7.15 -0.38
CA GLY A 18 16.68 6.84 -1.76
C GLY A 18 16.14 5.47 -2.21
N ALA A 19 16.33 4.44 -1.38
CA ALA A 19 15.81 3.10 -1.63
C ALA A 19 14.28 3.10 -1.73
N ALA A 20 13.58 3.70 -0.76
CA ALA A 20 12.12 3.80 -0.78
C ALA A 20 11.60 4.53 -2.03
N ARG A 21 12.29 5.59 -2.47
CA ARG A 21 11.95 6.30 -3.71
C ARG A 21 12.15 5.42 -4.94
N PHE A 22 13.27 4.70 -5.01
CA PHE A 22 13.57 3.79 -6.11
C PHE A 22 12.53 2.66 -6.18
N TYR A 23 12.23 1.99 -5.07
CA TYR A 23 11.20 0.96 -5.00
C TYR A 23 9.82 1.49 -5.37
N GLY A 24 9.47 2.69 -4.90
CA GLY A 24 8.19 3.32 -5.24
C GLY A 24 8.04 3.58 -6.74
N LEU A 25 9.07 4.13 -7.38
CA LEU A 25 9.10 4.34 -8.83
C LEU A 25 9.10 3.02 -9.62
N LEU A 26 9.86 2.04 -9.15
CA LEU A 26 9.91 0.72 -9.77
C LEU A 26 8.53 0.05 -9.74
N LEU A 27 7.82 0.08 -8.61
CA LEU A 27 6.47 -0.45 -8.49
C LEU A 27 5.48 0.26 -9.41
N LEU A 28 5.55 1.59 -9.52
CA LEU A 28 4.72 2.35 -10.46
C LEU A 28 5.05 2.02 -11.92
N PHE A 29 6.32 1.80 -12.25
CA PHE A 29 6.73 1.38 -13.58
C PHE A 29 6.18 -0.01 -13.92
N VAL A 30 6.30 -0.97 -13.00
CA VAL A 30 5.73 -2.32 -13.15
C VAL A 30 4.20 -2.26 -13.25
N ALA A 31 3.54 -1.39 -12.47
CA ALA A 31 2.11 -1.16 -12.58
C ALA A 31 1.71 -0.64 -13.97
N GLY A 32 2.48 0.29 -14.53
CA GLY A 32 2.28 0.80 -15.88
C GLY A 32 2.41 -0.31 -16.94
N MET A 33 3.44 -1.14 -16.84
CA MET A 33 3.62 -2.30 -17.72
C MET A 33 2.47 -3.31 -17.60
N ALA A 34 2.04 -3.60 -16.37
CA ALA A 34 0.90 -4.47 -16.11
C ALA A 34 -0.41 -3.89 -16.67
N ALA A 35 -0.60 -2.57 -16.59
CA ALA A 35 -1.77 -1.89 -17.16
C ALA A 35 -1.83 -2.05 -18.68
N VAL A 36 -0.69 -1.89 -19.36
CA VAL A 36 -0.59 -2.11 -20.81
C VAL A 36 -0.91 -3.57 -21.15
N GLY A 37 -0.32 -4.52 -20.41
CA GLY A 37 -0.61 -5.95 -20.59
C GLY A 37 -2.08 -6.30 -20.38
N LEU A 38 -2.72 -5.69 -19.38
CA LEU A 38 -4.14 -5.87 -19.09
C LEU A 38 -5.02 -5.32 -20.22
N ALA A 39 -4.69 -4.13 -20.73
CA ALA A 39 -5.44 -3.50 -21.82
C ALA A 39 -5.34 -4.31 -23.13
N VAL A 40 -4.14 -4.80 -23.45
CA VAL A 40 -3.90 -5.63 -24.65
C VAL A 40 -4.56 -7.00 -24.52
N GLY A 41 -4.42 -7.66 -23.36
CA GLY A 41 -5.00 -8.98 -23.12
C GLY A 41 -6.52 -8.98 -22.94
N GLY A 42 -7.08 -7.89 -22.41
CA GLY A 42 -8.52 -7.73 -22.20
C GLY A 42 -9.29 -7.46 -23.49
N GLY A 43 -8.64 -6.95 -24.55
CA GLY A 43 -9.23 -6.62 -25.84
C GLY A 43 -9.30 -7.77 -26.86
N SER A 44 -8.43 -8.77 -26.74
CA SER A 44 -8.23 -9.82 -27.76
C SER A 44 -9.13 -11.06 -27.63
N GLY A 45 -10.03 -11.10 -26.64
CA GLY A 45 -10.80 -12.29 -26.27
C GLY A 45 -12.03 -12.60 -27.11
N ILE A 46 -11.89 -12.78 -28.42
CA ILE A 46 -12.94 -13.40 -29.24
C ILE A 46 -13.02 -14.88 -28.85
N GLY A 47 -14.14 -15.31 -28.27
CA GLY A 47 -14.39 -16.72 -27.89
C GLY A 47 -14.11 -17.08 -26.42
N VAL A 48 -13.70 -16.13 -25.58
CA VAL A 48 -13.47 -16.38 -24.14
C VAL A 48 -14.80 -16.25 -23.36
N PRO A 49 -15.13 -17.19 -22.45
CA PRO A 49 -16.34 -17.09 -21.62
C PRO A 49 -16.37 -15.78 -20.82
N ALA A 50 -17.55 -15.15 -20.71
CA ALA A 50 -17.73 -13.89 -20.00
C ALA A 50 -17.21 -13.96 -18.54
N ALA A 51 -17.41 -15.10 -17.87
CA ALA A 51 -16.91 -15.32 -16.51
C ALA A 51 -15.37 -15.34 -16.43
N ALA A 52 -14.69 -15.94 -17.40
CA ALA A 52 -13.23 -15.95 -17.46
C ALA A 52 -12.67 -14.55 -17.74
N ARG A 53 -13.34 -13.78 -18.61
CA ARG A 53 -12.98 -12.38 -18.89
C ARG A 53 -13.17 -11.49 -17.65
N ALA A 54 -14.27 -11.64 -16.92
CA ALA A 54 -14.51 -10.90 -15.68
C ALA A 54 -13.48 -11.24 -14.58
N SER A 55 -13.11 -12.52 -14.46
CA SER A 55 -12.07 -12.94 -13.51
C SER A 55 -10.69 -12.36 -13.87
N PHE A 56 -10.31 -12.39 -15.15
CA PHE A 56 -9.07 -11.77 -15.64
C PHE A 56 -9.01 -10.27 -15.32
N TRP A 57 -10.07 -9.52 -15.63
CA TRP A 57 -10.14 -8.10 -15.32
C TRP A 57 -10.08 -7.83 -13.82
N PHE A 58 -10.81 -8.59 -13.01
CA PHE A 58 -10.81 -8.41 -11.55
C PHE A 58 -9.43 -8.67 -10.94
N THR A 59 -8.79 -9.79 -11.28
CA THR A 59 -7.44 -10.14 -10.78
C THR A 59 -6.42 -9.11 -11.25
N GLY A 60 -6.49 -8.72 -12.52
CA GLY A 60 -5.58 -7.73 -13.10
C GLY A 60 -5.73 -6.34 -12.47
N LEU A 61 -6.96 -5.84 -12.31
CA LEU A 61 -7.23 -4.57 -11.63
C LEU A 61 -6.77 -4.61 -10.17
N SER A 62 -7.06 -5.68 -9.45
CA SER A 62 -6.60 -5.89 -8.08
C SER A 62 -5.07 -5.78 -7.98
N GLN A 63 -4.35 -6.52 -8.83
CA GLN A 63 -2.88 -6.52 -8.83
C GLN A 63 -2.31 -5.15 -9.18
N LEU A 64 -2.91 -4.48 -10.16
CA LEU A 64 -2.51 -3.14 -10.61
C LEU A 64 -2.72 -2.10 -9.51
N LEU A 65 -3.86 -2.12 -8.82
CA LEU A 65 -4.13 -1.26 -7.67
C LEU A 65 -3.15 -1.51 -6.52
N THR A 66 -2.82 -2.77 -6.22
CA THR A 66 -1.82 -3.10 -5.19
C THR A 66 -0.44 -2.54 -5.53
N LEU A 67 0.00 -2.67 -6.78
CA LEU A 67 1.28 -2.12 -7.24
C LEU A 67 1.30 -0.59 -7.17
N ILE A 68 0.22 0.08 -7.62
CA ILE A 68 0.11 1.54 -7.56
C ILE A 68 0.15 2.03 -6.11
N LEU A 69 -0.68 1.44 -5.24
CA LEU A 69 -0.79 1.88 -3.86
C LEU A 69 0.48 1.58 -3.06
N GLY A 70 1.11 0.42 -3.27
CA GLY A 70 2.42 0.10 -2.71
C GLY A 70 3.51 1.06 -3.19
N GLY A 71 3.51 1.41 -4.48
CA GLY A 71 4.44 2.38 -5.04
C GLY A 71 4.26 3.79 -4.46
N LEU A 72 3.02 4.25 -4.36
CA LEU A 72 2.68 5.54 -3.73
C LEU A 72 3.04 5.55 -2.24
N LEU A 73 2.84 4.45 -1.52
CA LEU A 73 3.20 4.33 -0.11
C LEU A 73 4.72 4.43 0.09
N ALA A 74 5.50 3.73 -0.74
CA ALA A 74 6.96 3.80 -0.70
C ALA A 74 7.47 5.22 -1.02
N LEU A 75 6.84 5.92 -1.98
CA LEU A 75 7.13 7.33 -2.25
C LEU A 75 6.74 8.24 -1.09
N ALA A 76 5.60 8.00 -0.45
CA ALA A 76 5.18 8.75 0.73
C ALA A 76 6.17 8.58 1.89
N LEU A 77 6.67 7.36 2.11
CA LEU A 77 7.71 7.08 3.10
C LEU A 77 9.02 7.80 2.77
N ALA A 78 9.44 7.78 1.50
CA ALA A 78 10.65 8.48 1.06
C ALA A 78 10.56 9.99 1.30
N GLU A 79 9.42 10.62 0.96
CA GLU A 79 9.18 12.04 1.20
C GLU A 79 9.01 12.34 2.70
N PHE A 80 8.48 11.41 3.51
CA PHE A 80 8.41 11.56 4.96
C PHE A 80 9.81 11.63 5.59
N ILE A 81 10.69 10.68 5.24
CA ILE A 81 12.07 10.65 5.74
C ILE A 81 12.80 11.91 5.30
N ARG A 82 12.57 12.36 4.06
CA ARG A 82 13.16 13.58 3.51
C ARG A 82 12.69 14.84 4.26
N TYR A 83 11.39 14.94 4.54
CA TYR A 83 10.80 16.02 5.34
C TYR A 83 11.38 16.09 6.76
N LEU A 84 11.63 14.93 7.39
CA LEU A 84 12.29 14.86 8.69
C LEU A 84 13.76 15.30 8.65
N MET A 85 14.48 15.06 7.55
CA MET A 85 15.91 15.38 7.42
C MET A 85 16.21 16.81 6.96
N GLU A 86 15.42 17.35 6.05
CA GLU A 86 15.70 18.63 5.39
C GLU A 86 15.06 19.81 6.14
N GLY A 87 14.19 19.55 7.11
CA GLY A 87 13.61 20.63 7.90
C GLY A 87 12.67 21.53 7.10
N GLU A 88 12.34 21.19 5.85
CA GLU A 88 11.48 21.99 4.97
C GLU A 88 10.16 22.37 5.69
N GLY A 89 9.74 23.62 5.52
CA GLY A 89 8.58 24.20 6.23
C GLY A 89 7.24 23.63 5.78
N GLU A 90 7.16 22.98 4.62
CA GLU A 90 5.91 22.48 4.08
C GLU A 90 5.95 20.99 3.66
N PRO A 91 4.96 20.19 4.10
CA PRO A 91 4.81 18.82 3.63
C PRO A 91 4.35 18.82 2.17
N LYS A 92 5.09 18.12 1.30
CA LYS A 92 4.73 17.92 -0.11
C LYS A 92 3.38 17.22 -0.26
N TRP A 93 2.74 17.41 -1.42
CA TRP A 93 1.37 16.97 -1.70
C TRP A 93 1.09 15.49 -1.38
N ILE A 94 2.07 14.61 -1.62
CA ILE A 94 1.99 13.17 -1.30
C ILE A 94 1.82 12.92 0.21
N LEU A 95 2.51 13.69 1.07
CA LEU A 95 2.39 13.56 2.52
C LEU A 95 1.03 14.04 3.02
N ARG A 96 0.50 15.12 2.42
CA ARG A 96 -0.85 15.65 2.74
C ARG A 96 -1.95 14.65 2.39
N HIS A 97 -1.72 13.77 1.43
CA HIS A 97 -2.67 12.76 0.97
C HIS A 97 -2.33 11.34 1.44
N ALA A 98 -1.23 11.13 2.17
CA ALA A 98 -0.77 9.81 2.60
C ALA A 98 -1.82 9.08 3.45
N ASP A 99 -2.55 9.79 4.33
CA ASP A 99 -3.69 9.25 5.10
C ASP A 99 -4.76 8.65 4.17
N LYS A 100 -5.17 9.41 3.15
CA LYS A 100 -6.17 8.95 2.17
C LYS A 100 -5.67 7.75 1.37
N VAL A 101 -4.40 7.76 0.95
CA VAL A 101 -3.78 6.65 0.21
C VAL A 101 -3.74 5.39 1.07
N LEU A 102 -3.34 5.50 2.34
CA LEU A 102 -3.32 4.40 3.32
C LEU A 102 -4.72 3.83 3.55
N PHE A 103 -5.72 4.70 3.70
CA PHE A 103 -7.11 4.28 3.89
C PHE A 103 -7.67 3.55 2.67
N VAL A 104 -7.45 4.10 1.46
CA VAL A 104 -7.86 3.45 0.21
C VAL A 104 -7.17 2.08 0.05
N TYR A 105 -5.88 1.99 0.40
CA TYR A 105 -5.15 0.73 0.35
C TYR A 105 -5.68 -0.30 1.36
N ALA A 106 -5.99 0.12 2.58
CA ALA A 106 -6.59 -0.75 3.58
C ALA A 106 -7.97 -1.29 3.12
N VAL A 107 -8.84 -0.42 2.61
CA VAL A 107 -10.16 -0.83 2.08
C VAL A 107 -9.99 -1.81 0.92
N LEU A 108 -9.04 -1.55 0.02
CA LEU A 108 -8.80 -2.40 -1.13
C LEU A 108 -8.32 -3.80 -0.75
N ILE A 109 -7.38 -3.90 0.20
CA ILE A 109 -6.93 -5.19 0.73
C ILE A 109 -8.12 -5.97 1.29
N VAL A 110 -8.98 -5.34 2.09
CA VAL A 110 -10.17 -6.00 2.65
C VAL A 110 -11.10 -6.50 1.53
N ILE A 111 -11.41 -5.67 0.53
CA ILE A 111 -12.30 -6.05 -0.59
C ILE A 111 -11.73 -7.24 -1.37
N VAL A 112 -10.45 -7.17 -1.75
CA VAL A 112 -9.76 -8.22 -2.52
C VAL A 112 -9.76 -9.52 -1.73
N SER A 113 -9.46 -9.43 -0.44
CA SER A 113 -9.35 -10.58 0.44
C SER A 113 -10.69 -11.26 0.71
N VAL A 114 -11.74 -10.48 0.97
CA VAL A 114 -13.11 -11.00 1.12
C VAL A 114 -13.59 -11.62 -0.19
N SER A 115 -13.26 -11.01 -1.33
CA SER A 115 -13.62 -11.54 -2.66
C SER A 115 -12.90 -12.86 -2.97
N LEU A 116 -11.63 -12.98 -2.62
CA LEU A 116 -10.85 -14.22 -2.73
C LEU A 116 -11.39 -15.29 -1.80
N ALA A 117 -11.66 -14.97 -0.53
CA ALA A 117 -12.22 -15.90 0.44
C ALA A 117 -13.60 -16.43 -0.02
N GLY A 118 -14.47 -15.55 -0.51
CA GLY A 118 -15.78 -15.93 -1.03
C GLY A 118 -15.73 -16.82 -2.28
N ARG A 119 -14.70 -16.68 -3.13
CA ARG A 119 -14.49 -17.55 -4.31
C ARG A 119 -13.81 -18.88 -3.97
N SER A 120 -13.01 -18.90 -2.90
CA SER A 120 -12.26 -20.07 -2.46
C SER A 120 -13.10 -21.07 -1.65
N MET A 121 -14.36 -20.75 -1.35
CA MET A 121 -15.29 -21.65 -0.66
C MET A 121 -16.16 -22.38 -1.71
N PRO A 122 -15.84 -23.64 -2.08
CA PRO A 122 -16.77 -24.48 -2.82
C PRO A 122 -17.92 -24.84 -1.87
N GLY A 123 -19.16 -24.84 -2.37
CA GLY A 123 -20.38 -25.00 -1.57
C GLY A 123 -20.45 -26.27 -0.70
N GLY A 124 -19.88 -26.21 0.49
CA GLY A 124 -20.00 -27.23 1.51
C GLY A 124 -19.16 -26.87 2.72
N TRP A 125 -19.81 -26.44 3.80
CA TRP A 125 -19.27 -26.44 5.15
C TRP A 125 -18.98 -27.90 5.57
N ARG A 126 -17.92 -28.50 5.02
CA ARG A 126 -17.36 -29.72 5.60
C ARG A 126 -16.36 -29.27 6.66
N SER A 127 -16.74 -29.58 7.90
CA SER A 127 -16.11 -29.26 9.17
C SER A 127 -14.78 -29.99 9.37
N ASP A 128 -13.87 -29.90 8.42
CA ASP A 128 -12.53 -30.45 8.57
C ASP A 128 -11.65 -29.38 9.24
N PHE A 129 -11.26 -29.65 10.49
CA PHE A 129 -10.39 -28.80 11.32
C PHE A 129 -9.05 -28.44 10.64
N SER A 130 -8.65 -29.16 9.58
CA SER A 130 -7.48 -28.90 8.76
C SER A 130 -7.55 -27.58 7.98
N HIS A 131 -8.74 -27.04 7.73
CA HIS A 131 -8.93 -25.76 7.04
C HIS A 131 -8.94 -24.54 7.98
N LEU A 132 -8.96 -24.73 9.30
CA LEU A 132 -8.98 -23.62 10.27
C LEU A 132 -7.67 -22.86 10.33
N ILE A 133 -6.53 -23.55 10.26
CA ILE A 133 -5.20 -22.91 10.29
C ILE A 133 -5.01 -21.95 9.11
N PRO A 134 -5.21 -22.35 7.83
CA PRO A 134 -5.10 -21.41 6.71
C PRO A 134 -6.17 -20.32 6.74
N LEU A 135 -7.37 -20.61 7.26
CA LEU A 135 -8.42 -19.60 7.44
C LEU A 135 -8.00 -18.53 8.46
N VAL A 136 -7.43 -18.93 9.60
CA VAL A 136 -6.96 -18.00 10.64
C VAL A 136 -5.79 -17.17 10.13
N PHE A 137 -4.81 -17.76 9.43
CA PHE A 137 -3.73 -17.00 8.80
C PHE A 137 -4.26 -16.03 7.73
N ALA A 138 -5.24 -16.44 6.92
CA ALA A 138 -5.90 -15.55 5.98
C ALA A 138 -6.61 -14.41 6.71
N VAL A 139 -7.41 -14.68 7.76
CA VAL A 139 -8.09 -13.62 8.52
C VAL A 139 -7.09 -12.67 9.20
N ILE A 140 -6.00 -13.21 9.76
CA ILE A 140 -4.95 -12.40 10.39
C ILE A 140 -4.24 -11.53 9.35
N ASP A 141 -3.89 -12.06 8.18
CA ASP A 141 -3.23 -11.28 7.13
C ASP A 141 -4.18 -10.20 6.58
N THR A 142 -5.45 -10.56 6.38
CA THR A 142 -6.48 -9.70 5.77
C THR A 142 -7.02 -8.63 6.71
N VAL A 143 -6.95 -8.83 8.03
CA VAL A 143 -7.29 -7.81 9.02
C VAL A 143 -6.05 -7.08 9.51
N GLY A 144 -4.95 -7.79 9.71
CA GLY A 144 -3.72 -7.27 10.31
C GLY A 144 -3.00 -6.25 9.43
N GLN A 145 -2.83 -6.54 8.14
CA GLN A 145 -2.24 -5.57 7.21
C GLN A 145 -3.00 -4.23 7.16
N PRO A 146 -4.34 -4.20 6.96
CA PRO A 146 -5.08 -2.95 6.97
C PRO A 146 -5.06 -2.27 8.35
N LEU A 147 -5.05 -3.02 9.46
CA LEU A 147 -4.92 -2.42 10.79
C LEU A 147 -3.58 -1.69 10.97
N ILE A 148 -2.48 -2.29 10.52
CA ILE A 148 -1.15 -1.69 10.55
C ILE A 148 -1.11 -0.44 9.68
N LEU A 149 -1.66 -0.50 8.47
CA LEU A 149 -1.75 0.64 7.55
C LEU A 149 -2.57 1.79 8.13
N VAL A 150 -3.73 1.51 8.71
CA VAL A 150 -4.58 2.49 9.39
C VAL A 150 -3.86 3.07 10.61
N GLY A 151 -3.18 2.22 11.39
CA GLY A 151 -2.38 2.65 12.54
C GLY A 151 -1.25 3.60 12.13
N ILE A 152 -0.52 3.27 11.06
CA ILE A 152 0.51 4.13 10.47
C ILE A 152 -0.09 5.45 9.97
N GLY A 153 -1.26 5.42 9.31
CA GLY A 153 -1.95 6.62 8.82
C GLY A 153 -2.40 7.54 9.95
N ILE A 154 -2.98 6.99 11.01
CA ILE A 154 -3.38 7.74 12.21
C ILE A 154 -2.14 8.33 12.91
N ALA A 155 -1.07 7.54 13.03
CA ALA A 155 0.19 8.00 13.62
C ALA A 155 0.79 9.17 12.81
N LEU A 156 0.87 9.03 11.48
CA LEU A 156 1.30 10.11 10.57
C LEU A 156 0.44 11.37 10.73
N ARG A 157 -0.89 11.22 10.76
CA ARG A 157 -1.82 12.35 10.91
C ARG A 157 -1.67 13.09 12.24
N LYS A 158 -1.33 12.38 13.32
CA LYS A 158 -1.06 13.01 14.63
C LYS A 158 0.33 13.62 14.71
N ILE A 159 1.34 12.99 14.11
CA ILE A 159 2.73 13.42 14.21
C ILE A 159 3.03 14.62 13.30
N LEU A 160 2.42 14.70 12.11
CA LEU A 160 2.63 15.82 11.17
C LEU A 160 2.40 17.21 11.80
N PRO A 161 1.23 17.51 12.42
CA PRO A 161 0.95 18.83 12.98
C PRO A 161 1.88 19.16 14.15
N ILE A 162 2.24 18.17 14.98
CA ILE A 162 3.17 18.36 16.10
C ILE A 162 4.56 18.75 15.59
N ILE A 163 5.03 18.15 14.49
CA ILE A 163 6.31 18.51 13.87
C ILE A 163 6.23 19.94 13.31
N GLN A 164 5.12 20.31 12.67
CA GLN A 164 4.93 21.67 12.15
C GLN A 164 4.95 22.70 13.27
N GLU A 165 4.20 22.49 14.36
CA GLU A 165 4.19 23.39 15.51
C GLU A 165 5.57 23.51 16.18
N SER A 166 6.31 22.40 16.28
CA SER A 166 7.67 22.42 16.84
C SER A 166 8.68 23.20 16.00
N LYS A 167 8.43 23.34 14.69
CA LYS A 167 9.28 24.13 13.79
C LYS A 167 8.90 25.62 13.77
N THR A 168 7.65 25.97 14.06
CA THR A 168 7.19 27.38 14.11
C THR A 168 7.47 28.07 15.45
N LEU A 169 7.83 27.32 16.49
CA LEU A 169 8.16 27.82 17.83
C LEU A 169 9.66 28.12 18.02
N VAL A 170 10.47 27.96 16.97
CA VAL A 170 11.90 28.36 16.91
C VAL A 170 12.03 29.51 15.93
#